data_AF-A0A1B3WC43-F1
#
_entry.id   AF-A0A1B3WC43-F1
#
_cell.length_a   1.000
_cell.length_b   1.000
_cell.length_c   1.000
_cell.angle_alpha   90.00
_cell.angle_beta   90.00
_cell.angle_gamma   90.00
#
_symmetry.space_group_name_H-M   'P 1'
#
loop_
_entity.id
_entity.type
_entity.pdbx_description
1 polymer ?
#
loop_
_entity_poly.entity_id
_entity_poly.type
_entity_poly.pdbx_seq_one_letter_code
_entity_poly.pdbx_strand_id
1 'polypeptide(L)'
;MESVLEEWKVRSKNLLKNVINRGKSVLQKRRVYEIAILLGDTLFMCTMQEGRFVKQKEYRLETVDETSLEEVFCRAKKDGFTNNYLWWIATTSSEKIKIRKYPYMTEEELSETLYWEEDRLFGNTPIESSYRILSQNAEGYEVIVSAIPKDYVDMIVNAAKKAGKIISKIGTVVDFFNRSCTST
;
A
#
# COMPACT_ATOMS: atom_id res chain seq x y z
N MET A 1 12.32 17.32 -7.66
CA MET A 1 11.10 16.48 -7.62
C MET A 1 11.43 15.06 -7.15
N GLU A 2 12.50 14.42 -7.67
CA GLU A 2 13.00 13.13 -7.16
C GLU A 2 13.50 13.18 -5.71
N SER A 3 14.13 14.28 -5.28
CA SER A 3 14.58 14.45 -3.89
C SER A 3 13.45 14.40 -2.86
N VAL A 4 12.29 14.95 -3.20
CA VAL A 4 11.10 14.96 -2.33
C VAL A 4 10.49 13.58 -2.24
N LEU A 5 10.52 12.79 -3.32
CA LEU A 5 10.04 11.41 -3.37
C LEU A 5 10.96 10.47 -2.59
N GLU A 6 12.29 10.61 -2.69
CA GLU A 6 13.24 9.82 -1.90
C GLU A 6 13.22 10.19 -0.42
N GLU A 7 13.16 11.48 -0.11
CA GLU A 7 12.93 11.95 1.26
C GLU A 7 11.58 11.45 1.79
N TRP A 8 10.54 11.42 0.94
CA TRP A 8 9.26 10.79 1.28
C TRP A 8 9.39 9.28 1.50
N LYS A 9 10.11 8.53 0.67
CA LYS A 9 10.30 7.08 0.87
C LYS A 9 11.01 6.79 2.20
N VAL A 10 12.07 7.53 2.50
CA VAL A 10 12.83 7.40 3.76
C VAL A 10 11.97 7.84 4.96
N ARG A 11 11.27 8.97 4.84
CA ARG A 11 10.39 9.49 5.89
C ARG A 11 9.19 8.59 6.09
N SER A 12 8.62 8.02 5.03
CA SER A 12 7.52 7.05 5.07
C SER A 12 7.98 5.74 5.68
N LYS A 13 9.19 5.26 5.38
CA LYS A 13 9.78 4.06 6.01
C LYS A 13 9.98 4.27 7.51
N ASN A 14 10.52 5.43 7.91
CA ASN A 14 10.69 5.79 9.33
C ASN A 14 9.34 6.06 10.02
N LEU A 15 8.38 6.67 9.34
CA LEU A 15 7.03 6.90 9.84
C LEU A 15 6.23 5.62 9.95
N LEU A 16 6.32 4.69 8.99
CA LEU A 16 5.71 3.36 9.03
C LEU A 16 6.29 2.58 10.20
N LYS A 17 7.61 2.55 10.34
CA LYS A 17 8.27 1.98 11.52
C LYS A 17 7.78 2.63 12.80
N ASN A 18 7.63 3.95 12.84
CA ASN A 18 7.11 4.66 14.01
C ASN A 18 5.62 4.41 14.27
N VAL A 19 4.79 4.25 13.23
CA VAL A 19 3.36 3.96 13.31
C VAL A 19 3.13 2.53 13.81
N ILE A 20 3.90 1.58 13.28
CA ILE A 20 3.99 0.19 13.73
C ILE A 20 4.47 0.16 15.19
N ASN A 21 5.61 0.79 15.50
CA ASN A 21 6.19 0.82 16.84
C ASN A 21 5.32 1.57 17.88
N ARG A 22 4.52 2.54 17.46
CA ARG A 22 3.59 3.29 18.34
C ARG A 22 2.20 2.66 18.43
N GLY A 23 1.92 1.60 17.67
CA GLY A 23 0.66 0.86 17.80
C GLY A 23 -0.60 1.61 17.35
N LYS A 24 -0.50 2.72 16.59
CA LYS A 24 -1.64 3.58 16.21
C LYS A 24 -1.88 3.58 14.70
N SER A 25 -3.06 3.15 14.23
CA SER A 25 -3.49 3.30 12.84
C SER A 25 -4.81 4.09 12.71
N VAL A 26 -5.10 4.58 11.50
CA VAL A 26 -6.27 5.43 11.19
C VAL A 26 -7.36 4.66 10.42
N LEU A 27 -7.44 3.33 10.57
CA LEU A 27 -8.39 2.47 9.86
C LEU A 27 -9.65 2.19 10.73
N GLN A 28 -10.84 2.20 10.12
CA GLN A 28 -12.13 2.10 10.81
C GLN A 28 -12.34 0.78 11.58
N LYS A 29 -13.11 0.90 12.68
CA LYS A 29 -13.47 -0.15 13.65
C LYS A 29 -14.39 -1.22 13.05
N ARG A 30 -13.91 -2.47 12.89
CA ARG A 30 -14.60 -3.74 13.23
C ARG A 30 -13.98 -5.07 12.72
N ARG A 31 -12.76 -5.11 12.17
CA ARG A 31 -12.14 -6.39 11.77
C ARG A 31 -10.69 -6.49 12.21
N VAL A 32 -10.26 -7.72 12.49
CA VAL A 32 -8.85 -8.08 12.59
C VAL A 32 -8.31 -8.18 11.17
N TYR A 33 -7.28 -7.41 10.85
CA TYR A 33 -6.62 -7.44 9.54
C TYR A 33 -5.17 -7.87 9.71
N GLU A 34 -4.68 -8.72 8.82
CA GLU A 34 -3.25 -8.89 8.63
C GLU A 34 -2.80 -7.96 7.51
N ILE A 35 -1.68 -7.27 7.74
CA ILE A 35 -1.12 -6.32 6.81
C ILE A 35 0.34 -6.73 6.57
N ALA A 36 0.71 -6.82 5.30
CA ALA A 36 2.06 -7.12 4.84
C ALA A 36 2.62 -5.90 4.11
N ILE A 37 3.85 -5.51 4.48
CA ILE A 37 4.57 -4.37 3.90
C ILE A 37 5.95 -4.85 3.50
N LEU A 38 6.27 -4.81 2.21
CA LEU A 38 7.58 -5.26 1.70
C LEU A 38 8.50 -4.07 1.45
N LEU A 39 9.42 -3.82 2.38
CA LEU A 39 10.38 -2.71 2.34
C LEU A 39 11.76 -3.23 1.93
N GLY A 40 12.07 -3.15 0.63
CA GLY A 40 13.29 -3.73 0.08
C GLY A 40 13.25 -5.25 0.15
N ASP A 41 14.20 -5.85 0.86
CA ASP A 41 14.33 -7.29 1.10
C ASP A 41 13.60 -7.77 2.37
N THR A 42 12.91 -6.87 3.08
CA THR A 42 12.32 -7.19 4.39
C THR A 42 10.81 -7.06 4.34
N LEU A 43 10.11 -8.17 4.59
CA LEU A 43 8.66 -8.21 4.77
C LEU A 43 8.27 -7.98 6.23
N PHE A 44 7.52 -6.93 6.47
CA PHE A 44 6.91 -6.62 7.76
C PHE A 44 5.48 -7.14 7.73
N MET A 45 5.16 -8.08 8.61
CA MET A 45 3.79 -8.50 8.84
C MET A 45 3.30 -7.95 10.17
N CYS A 46 2.08 -7.43 10.17
CA CYS A 46 1.43 -6.96 11.37
C CYS A 46 -0.04 -7.35 11.41
N THR A 47 -0.52 -7.68 12.60
CA THR A 47 -1.95 -7.92 12.87
C THR A 47 -2.51 -6.67 13.52
N MET A 48 -3.53 -6.11 12.90
CA MET A 48 -4.26 -4.95 13.38
C MET A 48 -5.61 -5.37 13.92
N GLN A 49 -5.96 -4.91 15.12
CA GLN A 49 -7.26 -5.11 15.74
C GLN A 49 -7.73 -3.77 16.30
N GLU A 50 -8.94 -3.35 15.91
CA GLU A 50 -9.55 -2.10 16.40
C GLU A 50 -8.66 -0.84 16.25
N GLY A 51 -7.90 -0.76 15.16
CA GLY A 51 -7.00 0.36 14.87
C GLY A 51 -5.68 0.34 15.64
N ARG A 52 -5.36 -0.75 16.34
CA ARG A 52 -4.07 -0.95 17.02
C ARG A 52 -3.30 -2.13 16.44
N PHE A 53 -1.97 -2.03 16.38
CA PHE A 53 -1.12 -3.18 16.07
C PHE A 53 -0.97 -4.05 17.31
N VAL A 54 -1.39 -5.30 17.21
CA VAL A 54 -1.36 -6.27 18.33
C VAL A 54 -0.20 -7.24 18.17
N LYS A 55 0.25 -7.44 16.92
CA LYS A 55 1.36 -8.34 16.60
C LYS A 55 2.15 -7.77 15.44
N GLN A 56 3.47 -7.90 15.50
CA GLN A 56 4.38 -7.49 14.44
C GLN A 56 5.55 -8.47 14.37
N LYS A 57 5.95 -8.82 13.14
CA LYS A 57 7.15 -9.63 12.89
C LYS A 57 7.77 -9.26 11.56
N GLU A 58 9.09 -9.30 11.52
CA GLU A 58 9.90 -9.00 10.35
C GLU A 58 10.45 -10.31 9.78
N TYR A 59 10.45 -10.44 8.46
CA TYR A 59 11.03 -11.56 7.73
C TYR A 59 11.97 -11.00 6.67
N ARG A 60 13.23 -11.39 6.72
CA ARG A 60 14.18 -11.07 5.66
C ARG A 60 14.07 -12.11 4.56
N LEU A 61 14.01 -11.62 3.33
CA LEU A 61 14.03 -12.39 2.10
C LEU A 61 15.45 -12.34 1.54
N GLU A 62 15.93 -13.47 1.01
CA GLU A 62 17.19 -13.51 0.27
C GLU A 62 17.02 -12.88 -1.12
N THR A 63 15.88 -13.16 -1.75
CA THR A 63 15.43 -12.57 -3.02
C THR A 63 13.95 -12.22 -2.95
N VAL A 64 13.57 -11.15 -3.66
CA VAL A 64 12.15 -10.79 -3.81
C VAL A 64 11.59 -11.53 -5.02
N ASP A 65 11.21 -12.78 -4.81
CA ASP A 65 10.55 -13.63 -5.79
C ASP A 65 9.34 -14.37 -5.18
N GLU A 66 8.57 -15.02 -6.04
CA GLU A 66 7.34 -15.71 -5.65
C GLU A 66 7.58 -16.81 -4.61
N THR A 67 8.64 -17.60 -4.78
CA THR A 67 8.98 -18.73 -3.89
C THR A 67 9.37 -18.25 -2.50
N SER A 68 10.22 -17.22 -2.43
CA SER A 68 10.69 -16.63 -1.17
C SER A 68 9.53 -16.00 -0.40
N LEU A 69 8.61 -15.34 -1.12
CA LEU A 69 7.39 -14.78 -0.53
C LEU A 69 6.46 -15.88 0.02
N GLU A 70 6.25 -16.95 -0.74
CA GLU A 70 5.47 -18.12 -0.31
C GLU A 70 6.04 -18.72 0.98
N GLU A 71 7.36 -18.94 1.02
CA GLU A 71 8.04 -19.47 2.20
C GLU A 71 7.85 -18.57 3.42
N VAL A 72 8.00 -17.26 3.25
CA VAL A 72 7.80 -16.28 4.31
C VAL A 72 6.36 -16.31 4.81
N PHE A 73 5.36 -16.39 3.93
CA PHE A 73 3.97 -16.52 4.35
C PHE A 73 3.70 -17.82 5.10
N CYS A 74 4.31 -18.93 4.69
CA CYS A 74 4.24 -20.20 5.41
C CYS A 74 4.88 -20.11 6.80
N ARG A 75 6.04 -19.45 6.94
CA ARG A 75 6.69 -19.18 8.23
C ARG A 75 5.81 -18.28 9.09
N ALA A 76 5.23 -17.24 8.52
CA ALA A 76 4.33 -16.34 9.23
C ALA A 76 3.09 -17.04 9.77
N LYS A 77 2.54 -18.00 9.04
CA LYS A 77 1.44 -18.84 9.54
C LYS A 77 1.85 -19.63 10.78
N LYS A 78 3.05 -20.23 10.80
CA LYS A 78 3.60 -20.93 11.98
C LYS A 78 3.83 -19.98 13.15
N ASP A 79 4.21 -18.74 12.85
CA ASP A 79 4.37 -17.67 13.84
C ASP A 79 3.04 -17.10 14.34
N GLY A 80 1.89 -17.60 13.85
CA GLY A 80 0.55 -17.25 14.31
C GLY A 80 -0.07 -16.05 13.58
N PHE A 81 0.34 -15.79 12.33
CA PHE A 81 -0.43 -14.97 11.38
C PHE A 81 -1.39 -15.90 10.63
N THR A 82 -2.57 -16.16 11.19
CA THR A 82 -3.50 -17.20 10.73
C THR A 82 -4.65 -16.66 9.88
N ASN A 83 -4.82 -15.34 9.76
CA ASN A 83 -5.90 -14.79 8.94
C ASN A 83 -5.66 -15.13 7.46
N ASN A 84 -6.68 -15.65 6.77
CA ASN A 84 -6.54 -15.94 5.35
C ASN A 84 -6.51 -14.66 4.51
N TYR A 85 -7.14 -13.57 4.98
CA TYR A 85 -7.18 -12.30 4.26
C TYR A 85 -6.02 -11.40 4.67
N LEU A 86 -5.24 -10.99 3.67
CA LEU A 86 -4.07 -10.12 3.82
C LEU A 86 -4.30 -8.82 3.06
N TRP A 87 -3.92 -7.70 3.68
CA TRP A 87 -3.73 -6.42 2.99
C TRP A 87 -2.26 -6.25 2.65
N TRP A 88 -1.99 -5.99 1.39
CA TRP A 88 -0.64 -5.74 0.92
C TRP A 88 -0.41 -4.25 0.72
N ILE A 89 0.70 -3.75 1.25
CA ILE A 89 1.18 -2.39 1.01
C ILE A 89 2.44 -2.50 0.17
N ALA A 90 2.30 -2.14 -1.11
CA ALA A 90 3.42 -2.08 -2.02
C ALA A 90 4.31 -0.91 -1.65
N THR A 91 5.61 -1.18 -1.53
CA THR A 91 6.64 -0.15 -1.37
C THR A 91 7.79 -0.47 -2.33
N THR A 92 7.46 -0.57 -3.62
CA THR A 92 8.46 -0.94 -4.64
C THR A 92 9.18 0.29 -5.16
N SER A 93 10.43 0.12 -5.58
CA SER A 93 11.15 1.18 -6.31
C SER A 93 10.49 1.51 -7.65
N SER A 94 9.73 0.56 -8.20
CA SER A 94 9.00 0.66 -9.46
C SER A 94 7.61 1.29 -9.33
N GLU A 95 7.19 1.64 -8.10
CA GLU A 95 5.96 2.34 -7.85
C GLU A 95 6.05 3.77 -8.43
N LYS A 96 5.10 4.10 -9.30
CA LYS A 96 5.01 5.43 -9.90
C LYS A 96 3.97 6.21 -9.12
N ILE A 97 4.38 7.27 -8.44
CA ILE A 97 3.49 8.17 -7.69
C ILE A 97 3.51 9.54 -8.36
N LYS A 98 2.32 10.11 -8.62
CA LYS A 98 2.14 11.46 -9.17
C LYS A 98 1.06 12.21 -8.42
N ILE A 99 1.27 13.51 -8.21
CA ILE A 99 0.23 14.42 -7.70
C ILE A 99 -0.34 15.18 -8.90
N ARG A 100 -1.67 15.23 -8.99
CA ARG A 100 -2.40 15.91 -10.06
C ARG A 100 -3.50 16.78 -9.49
N LYS A 101 -3.79 17.86 -10.21
CA LYS A 101 -4.91 18.75 -9.92
C LYS A 101 -5.93 18.59 -11.03
N TYR A 102 -7.18 18.41 -10.64
CA TYR A 102 -8.32 18.33 -11.53
C TYR A 102 -9.29 19.44 -11.18
N PRO A 103 -10.01 20.03 -12.16
CA PRO A 103 -11.06 20.99 -11.88
C PRO A 103 -12.18 20.34 -11.06
N TYR A 104 -13.09 21.15 -10.53
CA TYR A 104 -14.25 20.63 -9.82
C TYR A 104 -15.13 19.79 -10.75
N MET A 105 -15.45 18.57 -10.31
CA MET A 105 -16.22 17.54 -11.01
C MET A 105 -16.83 16.57 -9.99
N THR A 106 -17.68 15.64 -10.41
CA THR A 106 -18.15 14.56 -9.51
C THR A 106 -17.04 13.54 -9.24
N GLU A 107 -17.16 12.74 -8.18
CA GLU A 107 -16.19 11.65 -7.93
C GLU A 107 -16.21 10.58 -9.03
N GLU A 108 -17.38 10.36 -9.66
CA GLU A 108 -17.55 9.46 -10.79
C GLU A 108 -16.78 9.98 -12.02
N GLU A 109 -16.94 11.27 -12.35
CA GLU A 109 -16.21 11.94 -13.42
C GLU A 109 -14.70 11.94 -13.17
N LEU A 110 -14.27 12.13 -11.92
CA LEU A 110 -12.86 12.04 -11.54
C LEU A 110 -12.32 10.64 -11.74
N SER A 111 -13.07 9.61 -11.34
CA SER A 111 -12.67 8.21 -11.51
C SER A 111 -12.54 7.84 -12.99
N GLU A 112 -13.49 8.25 -13.83
CA GLU A 112 -13.41 8.05 -15.28
C GLU A 112 -12.24 8.81 -15.89
N THR A 113 -12.05 10.08 -15.50
CA THR A 113 -10.92 10.90 -15.98
C THR A 113 -9.58 10.23 -15.66
N LEU A 114 -9.42 9.74 -14.44
CA LEU A 114 -8.21 9.07 -14.01
C LEU A 114 -7.97 7.78 -14.80
N TYR A 115 -9.02 6.98 -15.04
CA TYR A 115 -8.95 5.78 -15.86
C TYR A 115 -8.45 6.08 -17.29
N TRP A 116 -8.99 7.11 -17.94
CA TRP A 116 -8.55 7.51 -19.28
C TRP A 116 -7.15 8.12 -19.30
N GLU A 117 -6.69 8.70 -18.19
CA GLU A 117 -5.36 9.29 -18.09
C GLU A 117 -4.27 8.31 -17.67
N GLU A 118 -4.59 7.07 -17.27
CA GLU A 118 -3.60 6.09 -16.79
C GLU A 118 -2.42 5.93 -17.74
N ASP A 119 -2.69 5.74 -19.04
CA ASP A 119 -1.65 5.61 -20.08
C ASP A 119 -0.78 6.87 -20.19
N ARG A 120 -1.36 8.07 -20.01
CA ARG A 120 -0.61 9.34 -20.02
C ARG A 120 0.21 9.52 -18.74
N LEU A 121 -0.30 9.04 -17.61
CA LEU A 121 0.33 9.19 -16.30
C LEU A 121 1.46 8.19 -16.13
N PHE A 122 1.31 6.96 -16.60
CA PHE A 122 2.21 5.87 -16.28
C PHE A 122 2.82 5.17 -17.49
N GLY A 123 2.38 5.51 -18.71
CA GLY A 123 2.78 4.86 -19.95
C GLY A 123 2.02 3.55 -20.16
N ASN A 124 2.24 2.91 -21.31
CA ASN A 124 1.47 1.74 -21.76
C ASN A 124 1.90 0.41 -21.09
N THR A 125 2.54 0.47 -19.93
CA THR A 125 2.92 -0.74 -19.19
C THR A 125 1.72 -1.27 -18.40
N PRO A 126 1.46 -2.58 -18.37
CA PRO A 126 0.42 -3.14 -17.51
C PRO A 126 0.67 -2.74 -16.05
N ILE A 127 -0.25 -1.96 -15.49
CA ILE A 127 -0.20 -1.47 -14.12
C ILE A 127 -1.51 -1.77 -13.41
N GLU A 128 -1.42 -1.85 -12.09
CA GLU A 128 -2.56 -1.67 -11.19
C GLU A 128 -2.47 -0.26 -10.63
N SER A 129 -3.48 0.58 -10.89
CA SER A 129 -3.51 1.98 -10.46
C SER A 129 -4.49 2.18 -9.31
N SER A 130 -4.17 3.12 -8.43
CA SER A 130 -5.05 3.59 -7.36
C SER A 130 -4.89 5.10 -7.19
N TYR A 131 -5.91 5.75 -6.66
CA TYR A 131 -5.84 7.17 -6.35
C TYR A 131 -6.44 7.47 -4.97
N ARG A 132 -5.98 8.59 -4.41
CA ARG A 132 -6.54 9.18 -3.20
C ARG A 132 -6.71 10.68 -3.39
N ILE A 133 -7.84 11.20 -2.94
CA ILE A 133 -8.09 12.63 -2.85
C ILE A 133 -7.28 13.18 -1.65
N LEU A 134 -6.38 14.12 -1.92
CA LEU A 134 -5.61 14.84 -0.90
C LEU A 134 -6.39 16.05 -0.36
N SER A 135 -7.08 16.77 -1.25
CA SER A 135 -7.96 17.88 -0.91
C SER A 135 -9.03 18.10 -1.96
N GLN A 136 -10.17 18.64 -1.55
CA GLN A 136 -11.27 19.06 -2.40
C GLN A 136 -11.67 20.49 -2.01
N ASN A 137 -11.71 21.40 -2.98
CA ASN A 137 -12.12 22.79 -2.79
C ASN A 137 -12.91 23.30 -4.02
N ALA A 138 -13.28 24.58 -4.02
CA ALA A 138 -13.99 25.21 -5.13
C ALA A 138 -13.18 25.25 -6.44
N GLU A 139 -11.86 25.10 -6.38
CA GLU A 139 -10.98 25.01 -7.55
C GLU A 139 -10.89 23.58 -8.10
N GLY A 140 -11.32 22.57 -7.31
CA GLY A 140 -11.43 21.18 -7.70
C GLY A 140 -10.74 20.21 -6.75
N TYR A 141 -10.07 19.21 -7.31
CA TYR A 141 -9.40 18.15 -6.56
C TYR A 141 -7.89 18.23 -6.69
N GLU A 142 -7.20 18.02 -5.58
CA GLU A 142 -5.82 17.59 -5.58
C GLU A 142 -5.80 16.11 -5.24
N VAL A 143 -5.28 15.29 -6.15
CA VAL A 143 -5.24 13.83 -6.01
C VAL A 143 -3.81 13.33 -6.11
N ILE A 144 -3.53 12.29 -5.36
CA ILE A 144 -2.34 11.49 -5.51
C ILE A 144 -2.73 10.19 -6.20
N VAL A 145 -2.08 9.93 -7.32
CA VAL A 145 -2.29 8.73 -8.14
C VAL A 145 -1.03 7.89 -8.02
N SER A 146 -1.21 6.60 -7.76
CA SER A 146 -0.12 5.64 -7.66
C SER A 146 -0.38 4.45 -8.56
N ALA A 147 0.68 3.94 -9.18
CA ALA A 147 0.63 2.77 -10.03
C ALA A 147 1.75 1.80 -9.70
N ILE A 148 1.40 0.51 -9.67
CA ILE A 148 2.32 -0.59 -9.42
C ILE A 148 2.32 -1.49 -10.66
N PRO A 149 3.48 -2.03 -11.08
CA PRO A 149 3.53 -3.01 -12.17
C PRO A 149 2.63 -4.23 -11.91
N LYS A 150 1.88 -4.67 -12.93
CA LYS A 150 0.92 -5.77 -12.79
C LYS A 150 1.60 -7.13 -12.56
N ASP A 151 2.76 -7.35 -13.17
CA ASP A 151 3.61 -8.53 -12.92
C ASP A 151 4.02 -8.66 -11.45
N TYR A 152 4.34 -7.55 -10.80
CA TYR A 152 4.63 -7.51 -9.37
C TYR A 152 3.40 -7.85 -8.53
N VAL A 153 2.23 -7.32 -8.91
CA VAL A 153 0.94 -7.65 -8.27
C VAL A 153 0.63 -9.15 -8.40
N ASP A 154 0.75 -9.69 -9.61
CA ASP A 154 0.47 -11.10 -9.91
C ASP A 154 1.41 -12.02 -9.13
N MET A 155 2.71 -11.69 -9.04
CA MET A 155 3.69 -12.43 -8.23
C MET A 155 3.25 -12.51 -6.76
N ILE A 156 2.84 -11.38 -6.15
CA ILE A 156 2.40 -11.36 -4.75
C ILE A 156 1.13 -12.18 -4.55
N VAL A 157 0.15 -12.01 -5.44
CA VAL A 157 -1.13 -12.72 -5.36
C VAL A 157 -0.90 -14.22 -5.50
N ASN A 158 -0.04 -14.65 -6.42
CA ASN A 158 0.31 -16.05 -6.61
C ASN A 158 1.05 -16.64 -5.40
N ALA A 159 2.07 -15.94 -4.88
CA ALA A 159 2.79 -16.36 -3.67
C ALA A 159 1.85 -16.50 -2.47
N ALA A 160 0.97 -15.52 -2.25
CA ALA A 160 -0.02 -15.56 -1.19
C ALA A 160 -0.98 -16.74 -1.37
N LYS A 161 -1.48 -16.97 -2.59
CA LYS A 161 -2.41 -18.07 -2.91
C LYS A 161 -1.77 -19.43 -2.64
N LYS A 162 -0.51 -19.64 -3.02
CA LYS A 162 0.23 -20.88 -2.74
C LYS A 162 0.39 -21.13 -1.23
N ALA A 163 0.59 -20.07 -0.45
CA ALA A 163 0.61 -20.13 1.02
C ALA A 163 -0.78 -20.23 1.68
N GLY A 164 -1.87 -20.33 0.90
CA GLY A 164 -3.25 -20.40 1.40
C GLY A 164 -3.78 -19.07 1.95
N LYS A 165 -3.22 -17.94 1.51
CA LYS A 165 -3.65 -16.58 1.81
C LYS A 165 -4.39 -15.98 0.60
N ILE A 166 -5.20 -14.97 0.86
CA ILE A 166 -5.96 -14.19 -0.12
C ILE A 166 -5.59 -12.72 0.07
N ILE A 167 -5.01 -12.11 -0.95
CA ILE A 167 -4.81 -10.66 -0.97
C ILE A 167 -6.18 -10.01 -1.18
N SER A 168 -6.71 -9.38 -0.13
CA SER A 168 -8.03 -8.73 -0.16
C SER A 168 -7.97 -7.25 -0.53
N LYS A 169 -6.79 -6.65 -0.44
CA LYS A 169 -6.52 -5.29 -0.89
C LYS A 169 -5.03 -5.15 -1.18
N ILE A 170 -4.73 -4.46 -2.28
CA ILE A 170 -3.40 -3.94 -2.57
C ILE A 170 -3.53 -2.42 -2.46
N GLY A 171 -2.68 -1.83 -1.66
CA GLY A 171 -2.55 -0.39 -1.56
C GLY A 171 -1.09 0.01 -1.68
N THR A 172 -0.88 1.29 -1.82
CA THR A 172 0.44 1.89 -1.75
C THR A 172 0.71 2.47 -0.37
N VAL A 173 1.95 2.91 -0.13
CA VAL A 173 2.29 3.66 1.10
C VAL A 173 1.32 4.82 1.31
N VAL A 174 0.90 5.46 0.22
CA VAL A 174 -0.02 6.59 0.22
C VAL A 174 -1.39 6.20 0.79
N ASP A 175 -1.88 5.00 0.49
CA ASP A 175 -3.15 4.48 1.00
C ASP A 175 -3.11 4.24 2.52
N PHE A 176 -1.94 3.98 3.08
CA PHE A 176 -1.80 3.74 4.52
C PHE A 176 -1.83 5.03 5.35
N PHE A 177 -1.44 6.16 4.78
CA PHE A 177 -1.36 7.44 5.48
C PHE A 177 -2.64 8.26 5.35
N ASN A 178 -3.56 8.10 6.30
CA ASN A 178 -4.62 9.09 6.48
C ASN A 178 -3.97 10.38 7.04
N ARG A 179 -4.14 11.51 6.37
CA ARG A 179 -3.82 12.83 6.95
C ARG A 179 -4.80 13.06 8.11
N SER A 180 -4.49 12.52 9.28
CA SER A 180 -4.99 13.04 10.56
C SER A 180 -4.19 14.30 10.89
N CYS A 181 -4.27 15.30 10.02
CA CYS A 181 -3.70 16.63 10.20
C CYS A 181 -4.68 17.66 9.67
N THR A 182 -5.92 17.57 10.11
CA THR A 182 -6.81 18.73 10.30
C THR A 182 -7.12 18.79 11.79
N SER A 183 -6.14 19.29 12.54
CA SER A 183 -6.33 19.74 13.92
C SER A 183 -5.42 20.93 14.15
N THR A 184 -5.75 22.01 13.46
CA THR A 184 -5.60 23.39 13.94
C THR A 184 -6.48 24.27 13.08
#